data_AF-A0A1V5TXV5-F1
#
_entry.id   AF-A0A1V5TXV5-F1
#
_cell.length_a   1.000
_cell.length_b   1.000
_cell.length_c   1.000
_cell.angle_alpha   90.00
_cell.angle_beta   90.00
_cell.angle_gamma   90.00
#
_symmetry.space_group_name_H-M   'P 1'
#
loop_
_entity.id
_entity.type
_entity.pdbx_description
1 polymer ?
#
loop_
_entity_poly.entity_id
_entity_poly.type
_entity_poly.pdbx_seq_one_letter_code
_entity_poly.pdbx_strand_id
1 'polypeptide(L)'
;MSQPTFPPSPEITRAEAIDLLLSSVAMEELGLSHIINAEGEKLQFILGTLPGLTGGNATLEDVLRANGSVRDLLESASQNTILLHAKMASAFNAPVIPGATGATGATGPTAGPIGITGPAGGTGPTGATGATGADGPVGATGANGPSGATGGVGDTGPEGPTGPEGASGPNLTTTNAFAANTVGSTIVLILGTASVPLPNSQLLTPGIAPNGTNTVFTVGPAGRYRISYHINTTLALGLGARLMINGVENEASRLLPAVNTSTYSNEIEVDLTTSSTVALQMFSPLGLGTAILLPGSCGASLTIIRLS
;
A
#
# COMPACT_ATOMS: atom_id res chain seq x y z
N MET A 1 -14.39 -8.56 45.23
CA MET A 1 -15.45 -8.62 44.21
C MET A 1 -14.82 -9.28 42.99
N SER A 2 -15.26 -10.49 42.61
CA SER A 2 -14.74 -11.16 41.41
C SER A 2 -15.26 -10.44 40.18
N GLN A 3 -14.35 -10.02 39.31
CA GLN A 3 -14.68 -9.39 38.05
C GLN A 3 -15.49 -10.38 37.18
N PRO A 4 -16.59 -9.97 36.53
CA PRO A 4 -17.35 -10.85 35.65
C PRO A 4 -16.48 -11.25 34.45
N THR A 5 -16.24 -12.55 34.30
CA THR A 5 -15.55 -13.13 33.15
C THR A 5 -16.55 -13.15 31.99
N PHE A 6 -16.39 -12.23 31.04
CA PHE A 6 -17.13 -12.30 29.78
C PHE A 6 -16.63 -13.52 28.98
N PRO A 7 -17.52 -14.27 28.29
CA PRO A 7 -17.08 -15.32 27.38
C PRO A 7 -16.15 -14.70 26.30
N PRO A 8 -15.16 -15.46 25.79
CA PRO A 8 -14.35 -14.98 24.69
C PRO A 8 -15.28 -14.61 23.54
N SER A 9 -15.09 -13.40 23.00
CA SER A 9 -15.78 -12.93 21.80
C SER A 9 -15.68 -14.02 20.72
N PRO A 10 -16.79 -14.40 20.05
CA PRO A 10 -16.75 -15.44 19.03
C PRO A 10 -15.71 -15.08 17.98
N GLU A 11 -14.74 -15.95 17.78
CA GLU A 11 -13.71 -15.79 16.75
C GLU A 11 -14.37 -16.02 15.39
N ILE A 12 -14.72 -14.93 14.71
CA ILE A 12 -15.22 -14.98 13.34
C ILE A 12 -14.01 -15.31 12.45
N THR A 13 -14.08 -16.40 11.70
CA THR A 13 -13.02 -16.76 10.77
C THR A 13 -12.93 -15.73 9.65
N ARG A 14 -11.76 -15.61 9.02
CA ARG A 14 -11.57 -14.65 7.90
C ARG A 14 -12.58 -14.87 6.76
N ALA A 15 -12.95 -16.13 6.49
CA ALA A 15 -13.93 -16.46 5.47
C ALA A 15 -15.34 -15.98 5.85
N GLU A 16 -15.75 -16.19 7.11
CA GLU A 16 -17.04 -15.70 7.62
C GLU A 16 -17.08 -14.17 7.69
N ALA A 17 -15.97 -13.51 8.02
CA ALA A 17 -15.89 -12.05 8.01
C ALA A 17 -16.02 -11.47 6.60
N ILE A 18 -15.40 -12.09 5.60
CA ILE A 18 -15.54 -11.71 4.19
C ILE A 18 -16.98 -11.92 3.73
N ASP A 19 -17.60 -13.06 4.04
CA ASP A 19 -18.97 -13.36 3.63
C ASP A 19 -19.99 -12.39 4.25
N LEU A 20 -19.82 -12.04 5.54
CA LEU A 20 -20.62 -11.02 6.22
C LEU A 20 -20.45 -9.63 5.60
N LEU A 21 -19.23 -9.25 5.20
CA LEU A 21 -18.96 -7.98 4.54
C LEU A 21 -19.57 -7.93 3.14
N LEU A 22 -19.42 -8.98 2.34
CA LEU A 22 -20.01 -9.08 1.00
C LEU A 22 -21.54 -9.05 1.06
N SER A 23 -22.14 -9.77 2.01
CA SER A 23 -23.59 -9.73 2.26
C SER A 23 -24.06 -8.33 2.68
N SER A 24 -23.31 -7.64 3.54
CA SER A 24 -23.63 -6.26 3.95
C SER A 24 -23.59 -5.28 2.77
N VAL A 25 -22.59 -5.40 1.89
CA VAL A 25 -22.47 -4.56 0.70
C VAL A 25 -23.61 -4.86 -0.29
N ALA A 26 -23.93 -6.14 -0.53
CA ALA A 26 -25.00 -6.53 -1.44
C ALA A 26 -26.38 -6.00 -0.98
N MET A 27 -26.65 -6.00 0.32
CA MET A 27 -27.89 -5.43 0.88
C MET A 27 -27.96 -3.91 0.76
N GLU A 28 -26.83 -3.22 0.87
CA GLU A 28 -26.74 -1.76 0.72
C GLU A 28 -26.99 -1.33 -0.74
N GLU A 29 -26.40 -2.05 -1.70
CA GLU A 29 -26.63 -1.86 -3.14
C GLU A 29 -28.11 -2.09 -3.53
N LEU A 30 -28.73 -3.15 -3.00
CA LEU A 30 -30.16 -3.42 -3.22
C LEU A 30 -31.05 -2.30 -2.65
N GLY A 31 -30.71 -1.79 -1.47
CA GLY A 31 -31.45 -0.68 -0.84
C GLY A 31 -31.38 0.61 -1.66
N LEU A 32 -30.18 0.96 -2.16
CA LEU A 32 -29.97 2.12 -3.03
C LEU A 32 -30.75 2.01 -4.34
N SER A 33 -30.78 0.84 -4.97
CA SER A 33 -31.55 0.63 -6.20
C SER A 33 -33.04 0.85 -5.98
N HIS A 34 -33.59 0.45 -4.84
CA HIS A 34 -35.01 0.66 -4.53
C HIS A 34 -35.33 2.14 -4.29
N ILE A 35 -34.45 2.87 -3.60
CA ILE A 35 -34.58 4.31 -3.35
C ILE A 35 -34.56 5.09 -4.67
N ILE A 36 -33.61 4.76 -5.56
CA ILE A 36 -33.50 5.42 -6.88
C ILE A 36 -34.76 5.17 -7.71
N ASN A 37 -35.28 3.94 -7.71
CA ASN A 37 -36.50 3.62 -8.44
C ASN A 37 -37.73 4.38 -7.89
N ALA A 38 -37.89 4.42 -6.56
CA ALA A 38 -38.97 5.16 -5.92
C ALA A 38 -38.89 6.67 -6.20
N GLU A 39 -37.69 7.24 -6.26
CA GLU A 39 -37.51 8.66 -6.57
C GLU A 39 -37.75 8.95 -8.05
N GLY A 40 -37.37 8.03 -8.95
CA GLY A 40 -37.73 8.09 -10.36
C GLY A 40 -39.24 8.11 -10.58
N GLU A 41 -40.00 7.30 -9.84
CA GLU A 41 -41.47 7.30 -9.88
C GLU A 41 -42.07 8.61 -9.33
N LYS A 42 -41.52 9.18 -8.25
CA LYS A 42 -41.94 10.50 -7.75
C LYS A 42 -41.68 11.61 -8.76
N LEU A 43 -40.52 11.59 -9.42
CA LEU A 43 -40.19 12.55 -10.48
C LEU A 43 -41.17 12.43 -11.66
N GLN A 44 -41.50 11.22 -12.08
CA GLN A 44 -42.48 10.99 -13.14
C GLN A 44 -43.89 11.42 -12.74
N PHE A 45 -44.27 11.21 -11.47
CA PHE A 45 -45.53 11.69 -10.90
C PHE A 45 -45.61 13.22 -10.90
N ILE A 46 -44.56 13.88 -10.40
CA ILE A 46 -44.47 15.35 -10.32
C ILE A 46 -44.48 15.98 -11.72
N LEU A 47 -43.78 15.39 -12.68
CA LEU A 47 -43.72 15.88 -14.06
C LEU A 47 -44.92 15.47 -14.91
N GLY A 48 -45.87 14.71 -14.35
CA GLY A 48 -47.07 14.25 -15.05
C GLY A 48 -46.80 13.28 -16.19
N THR A 49 -45.64 12.61 -16.20
CA THR A 49 -45.23 11.68 -17.25
C THR A 49 -45.62 10.23 -16.95
N LEU A 50 -46.19 9.97 -15.77
CA LEU A 50 -46.72 8.65 -15.39
C LEU A 50 -47.96 8.29 -16.25
N PRO A 51 -47.94 7.18 -17.00
CA PRO A 51 -49.07 6.78 -17.84
C PRO A 51 -50.36 6.60 -17.03
N GLY A 52 -51.44 7.30 -17.42
CA GLY A 52 -52.76 7.16 -16.79
C GLY A 52 -53.15 8.26 -15.78
N LEU A 53 -52.27 9.23 -15.50
CA LEU A 53 -52.60 10.41 -14.70
C LEU A 53 -52.95 11.60 -15.61
N THR A 54 -54.20 12.04 -15.60
CA THR A 54 -54.64 13.26 -16.30
C THR A 54 -54.68 14.44 -15.31
N GLY A 55 -53.51 14.90 -14.90
CA GLY A 55 -53.34 16.10 -14.06
C GLY A 55 -52.75 17.25 -14.88
N GLY A 56 -53.12 18.50 -14.56
CA GLY A 56 -52.59 19.70 -15.22
C GLY A 56 -51.08 19.88 -15.04
N ASN A 57 -50.48 20.75 -15.86
CA ASN A 57 -49.03 21.00 -15.92
C ASN A 57 -48.40 21.20 -14.52
N ALA A 58 -47.22 20.63 -14.30
CA ALA A 58 -46.45 20.77 -13.06
C ALA A 58 -46.19 22.25 -12.69
N THR A 59 -46.35 22.61 -11.42
CA THR A 59 -46.07 23.98 -10.96
C THR A 59 -44.59 24.15 -10.59
N LEU A 60 -44.12 25.39 -10.54
CA LEU A 60 -42.74 25.70 -10.10
C LEU A 60 -42.45 25.17 -8.67
N GLU A 61 -43.46 25.13 -7.81
CA GLU A 61 -43.34 24.61 -6.45
C GLU A 61 -43.13 23.09 -6.43
N ASP A 62 -43.78 22.37 -7.35
CA ASP A 62 -43.59 20.92 -7.50
C ASP A 62 -42.19 20.59 -8.02
N VAL A 63 -41.67 21.41 -8.95
CA VAL A 63 -40.29 21.29 -9.46
C VAL A 63 -39.26 21.58 -8.37
N LEU A 64 -39.50 22.58 -7.51
CA LEU A 64 -38.62 22.87 -6.38
C LEU A 64 -38.64 21.77 -5.32
N ARG A 65 -39.80 21.15 -5.07
CA ARG A 65 -39.91 19.96 -4.19
C ARG A 65 -39.16 18.76 -4.77
N ALA A 66 -39.27 18.49 -6.07
CA ALA A 66 -38.49 17.47 -6.76
C ALA A 66 -36.98 17.74 -6.66
N ASN A 67 -36.55 18.99 -6.86
CA ASN A 67 -35.14 19.36 -6.76
C ASN A 67 -34.59 19.19 -5.33
N GLY A 68 -35.37 19.53 -4.31
CA GLY A 68 -35.03 19.24 -2.91
C GLY A 68 -34.85 17.74 -2.65
N SER A 69 -35.80 16.93 -3.10
CA SER A 69 -35.77 15.47 -2.95
C SER A 69 -34.55 14.82 -3.65
N VAL A 70 -34.18 15.30 -4.84
CA VAL A 70 -32.97 14.86 -5.54
C VAL A 70 -31.70 15.24 -4.79
N ARG A 71 -31.66 16.43 -4.17
CA ARG A 71 -30.51 16.85 -3.35
C ARG A 71 -30.36 15.99 -2.10
N ASP A 72 -31.46 15.67 -1.43
CA ASP A 72 -31.46 14.80 -0.24
C ASP A 72 -31.03 13.36 -0.60
N LEU A 73 -31.43 12.86 -1.78
CA LEU A 73 -30.95 11.58 -2.31
C LEU A 73 -29.45 11.63 -2.60
N LEU A 74 -28.96 12.69 -3.22
CA LEU A 74 -27.54 12.85 -3.55
C LEU A 74 -26.68 12.93 -2.27
N GLU A 75 -27.17 13.59 -1.23
CA GLU A 75 -26.54 13.61 0.09
C GLU A 75 -26.52 12.23 0.73
N SER A 76 -27.64 11.49 0.68
CA SER A 76 -27.73 10.11 1.20
C SER A 76 -26.81 9.15 0.44
N ALA A 77 -26.71 9.27 -0.89
CA ALA A 77 -25.79 8.49 -1.72
C ALA A 77 -24.32 8.84 -1.42
N SER A 78 -24.02 10.10 -1.12
CA SER A 78 -22.68 10.52 -0.67
C SER A 78 -22.32 9.91 0.70
N GLN A 79 -23.28 9.79 1.61
CA GLN A 79 -23.05 9.15 2.91
C GLN A 79 -22.84 7.64 2.77
N ASN A 80 -23.65 6.96 1.94
CA ASN A 80 -23.48 5.53 1.67
C ASN A 80 -22.16 5.22 0.95
N THR A 81 -21.72 6.07 0.02
CA THR A 81 -20.40 5.89 -0.60
C THR A 81 -19.28 6.03 0.43
N ILE A 82 -19.36 6.95 1.38
CA ILE A 82 -18.39 7.03 2.49
C ILE A 82 -18.43 5.76 3.36
N LEU A 83 -19.62 5.26 3.68
CA LEU A 83 -19.79 4.04 4.46
C LEU A 83 -19.23 2.81 3.73
N LEU A 84 -19.46 2.71 2.42
CA LEU A 84 -18.92 1.65 1.58
C LEU A 84 -17.39 1.72 1.52
N HIS A 85 -16.80 2.90 1.35
CA HIS A 85 -15.34 3.08 1.42
C HIS A 85 -14.78 2.70 2.79
N ALA A 86 -15.49 3.03 3.88
CA ALA A 86 -15.10 2.64 5.24
C ALA A 86 -15.20 1.11 5.45
N LYS A 87 -16.23 0.46 4.91
CA LYS A 87 -16.39 -1.01 4.91
C LYS A 87 -15.33 -1.71 4.06
N MET A 88 -14.97 -1.15 2.91
CA MET A 88 -13.87 -1.65 2.09
C MET A 88 -12.53 -1.48 2.81
N ALA A 89 -12.29 -0.31 3.42
CA ALA A 89 -11.08 -0.07 4.19
C ALA A 89 -10.97 -1.02 5.41
N SER A 90 -12.08 -1.33 6.08
CA SER A 90 -12.09 -2.32 7.17
C SER A 90 -11.89 -3.75 6.67
N ALA A 91 -12.37 -4.10 5.47
CA ALA A 91 -12.09 -5.38 4.82
C ALA A 91 -10.60 -5.52 4.46
N PHE A 92 -9.97 -4.44 3.95
CA PHE A 92 -8.55 -4.42 3.60
C PHE A 92 -7.61 -4.36 4.81
N ASN A 93 -8.04 -3.71 5.91
CA ASN A 93 -7.28 -3.65 7.16
C ASN A 93 -7.62 -4.77 8.15
N ALA A 94 -8.46 -5.75 7.76
CA ALA A 94 -8.72 -6.92 8.61
C ALA A 94 -7.39 -7.64 8.89
N PRO A 95 -7.04 -7.91 10.17
CA PRO A 95 -5.75 -8.49 10.51
C PRO A 95 -5.56 -9.83 9.80
N VAL A 96 -4.54 -9.89 8.93
CA VAL A 96 -4.04 -11.15 8.41
C VAL A 96 -3.31 -11.82 9.57
N ILE A 97 -3.97 -12.77 10.24
CA ILE A 97 -3.25 -13.72 11.10
C ILE A 97 -2.28 -14.45 10.16
N PRO A 98 -0.95 -14.44 10.41
CA PRO A 98 -0.04 -15.29 9.68
C PRO A 98 -0.58 -16.73 9.76
N GLY A 99 -0.87 -17.35 8.62
CA GLY A 99 -1.18 -18.77 8.60
C GLY A 99 -0.08 -19.51 9.34
N ALA A 100 -0.43 -20.47 10.19
CA ALA A 100 0.52 -21.22 11.01
C ALA A 100 1.76 -21.53 10.17
N THR A 101 2.93 -21.10 10.64
CA THR A 101 4.22 -21.57 10.13
C THR A 101 4.07 -23.07 9.91
N GLY A 102 4.12 -23.51 8.65
CA GLY A 102 4.06 -24.95 8.36
C GLY A 102 5.09 -25.63 9.24
N ALA A 103 4.68 -26.69 9.95
CA ALA A 103 5.53 -27.37 10.92
C ALA A 103 6.96 -27.47 10.38
N THR A 104 7.94 -26.98 11.14
CA THR A 104 9.35 -27.20 10.89
C THR A 104 9.50 -28.63 10.38
N GLY A 105 9.91 -28.78 9.11
CA GLY A 105 10.13 -30.11 8.53
C GLY A 105 11.01 -30.89 9.49
N ALA A 106 10.61 -32.11 9.84
CA ALA A 106 11.29 -32.93 10.84
C ALA A 106 12.81 -32.81 10.67
N THR A 107 13.51 -32.47 11.75
CA THR A 107 14.96 -32.55 11.82
C THR A 107 15.39 -33.86 11.18
N GLY A 108 16.10 -33.79 10.04
CA GLY A 108 16.66 -35.00 9.43
C GLY A 108 17.49 -35.73 10.49
N PRO A 109 17.48 -37.07 10.54
CA PRO A 109 18.12 -37.83 11.61
C PRO A 109 19.56 -37.38 11.82
N THR A 110 19.90 -36.99 13.05
CA THR A 110 21.23 -36.51 13.50
C THR A 110 22.33 -37.59 13.43
N ALA A 111 22.06 -38.73 12.81
CA ALA A 111 23.04 -39.78 12.58
C ALA A 111 23.08 -40.10 11.08
N GLY A 112 24.11 -39.64 10.40
CA GLY A 112 24.57 -40.34 9.20
C GLY A 112 24.88 -41.80 9.56
N PRO A 113 24.69 -42.77 8.66
CA PRO A 113 25.03 -44.15 8.94
C PRO A 113 26.48 -44.21 9.44
N ILE A 114 26.69 -44.84 10.60
CA ILE A 114 28.03 -45.22 11.08
C ILE A 114 28.66 -46.00 9.92
N GLY A 115 29.78 -45.49 9.39
CA GLY A 115 30.56 -46.21 8.39
C GLY A 115 30.85 -47.60 8.94
N ILE A 116 30.48 -48.63 8.17
CA ILE A 116 30.73 -50.03 8.52
C ILE A 116 32.16 -50.21 9.04
N THR A 117 32.30 -50.80 10.23
CA THR A 117 33.60 -51.28 10.72
C THR A 117 34.18 -52.20 9.64
N GLY A 118 35.36 -51.88 9.12
CA GLY A 118 36.06 -52.78 8.20
C GLY A 118 36.22 -54.17 8.85
N PRO A 119 36.05 -55.28 8.10
CA PRO A 119 36.14 -56.62 8.68
C PRO A 119 37.47 -56.80 9.41
N ALA A 120 37.43 -57.49 10.56
CA ALA A 120 38.64 -57.87 11.28
C ALA A 120 39.59 -58.61 10.32
N GLY A 121 40.87 -58.21 10.29
CA GLY A 121 41.89 -58.95 9.55
C GLY A 121 41.87 -60.41 9.99
N GLY A 122 41.70 -61.33 9.04
CA GLY A 122 41.56 -62.75 9.32
C GLY A 122 42.69 -63.28 10.19
N THR A 123 42.35 -64.11 11.17
CA THR A 123 43.31 -64.91 11.93
C THR A 123 44.15 -65.75 10.96
N GLY A 124 45.48 -65.67 11.07
CA GLY A 124 46.37 -66.56 10.33
C GLY A 124 46.05 -68.04 10.63
N PRO A 125 46.25 -68.96 9.67
CA PRO A 125 45.87 -70.36 9.84
C PRO A 125 46.59 -71.00 11.03
N THR A 126 45.84 -71.74 11.86
CA THR A 126 46.38 -72.61 12.92
C THR A 126 47.22 -73.71 12.27
N GLY A 127 48.52 -73.75 12.58
CA GLY A 127 49.41 -74.84 12.16
C GLY A 127 48.93 -76.18 12.73
N ALA A 128 48.95 -77.23 11.91
CA ALA A 128 48.47 -78.57 12.26
C ALA A 128 49.19 -79.16 13.48
N THR A 129 48.43 -79.80 14.36
CA THR A 129 48.96 -80.59 15.49
C THR A 129 49.71 -81.81 14.94
N GLY A 130 51.05 -81.78 15.05
CA GLY A 130 51.91 -82.93 14.78
C GLY A 130 51.80 -83.98 15.88
N ALA A 131 51.80 -85.25 15.49
CA ALA A 131 51.85 -86.39 16.40
C ALA A 131 53.22 -86.48 17.11
N THR A 132 53.17 -86.96 18.35
CA THR A 132 54.24 -87.10 19.35
C THR A 132 55.55 -87.73 18.84
N GLY A 133 56.69 -87.10 19.16
CA GLY A 133 57.98 -87.79 19.36
C GLY A 133 59.26 -87.10 18.87
N ALA A 134 60.22 -86.96 19.79
CA ALA A 134 61.67 -86.71 19.68
C ALA A 134 62.19 -85.28 19.39
N ASP A 135 63.21 -84.92 20.19
CA ASP A 135 63.86 -83.61 20.35
C ASP A 135 64.44 -82.99 19.08
N GLY A 136 64.29 -81.67 18.96
CA GLY A 136 65.02 -80.83 18.02
C GLY A 136 64.94 -79.36 18.42
N PRO A 137 66.05 -78.60 18.44
CA PRO A 137 66.04 -77.21 18.89
C PRO A 137 65.53 -76.26 17.80
N VAL A 138 65.28 -75.02 18.21
CA VAL A 138 65.21 -73.77 17.42
C VAL A 138 63.80 -73.20 17.18
N GLY A 139 63.71 -71.90 17.49
CA GLY A 139 62.80 -70.96 16.83
C GLY A 139 62.83 -69.60 17.53
N ALA A 140 63.61 -68.65 17.02
CA ALA A 140 63.67 -67.28 17.56
C ALA A 140 62.27 -66.63 17.52
N THR A 141 61.87 -66.01 18.64
CA THR A 141 60.62 -65.24 18.74
C THR A 141 60.66 -64.07 17.77
N GLY A 142 59.80 -64.08 16.75
CA GLY A 142 59.64 -62.99 15.80
C GLY A 142 59.06 -61.74 16.46
N ALA A 143 59.57 -60.57 16.07
CA ALA A 143 59.19 -59.27 16.61
C ALA A 143 57.72 -58.93 16.36
N ASN A 144 57.04 -58.36 17.38
CA ASN A 144 55.70 -57.81 17.24
C ASN A 144 55.73 -56.66 16.21
N GLY A 145 54.85 -56.72 15.21
CA GLY A 145 54.66 -55.64 14.23
C GLY A 145 54.07 -54.37 14.87
N PRO A 146 54.35 -53.17 14.33
CA PRO A 146 53.85 -51.92 14.88
C PRO A 146 52.34 -51.80 14.75
N SER A 147 51.69 -51.21 15.76
CA SER A 147 50.26 -50.91 15.76
C SER A 147 49.93 -49.89 14.66
N GLY A 148 48.90 -50.15 13.87
CA GLY A 148 48.43 -49.24 12.81
C GLY A 148 47.94 -47.90 13.38
N ALA A 149 48.20 -46.81 12.65
CA ALA A 149 47.83 -45.45 13.06
C ALA A 149 46.31 -45.24 13.04
N THR A 150 45.76 -44.64 14.10
CA THR A 150 44.37 -44.22 14.19
C THR A 150 44.07 -43.14 13.13
N GLY A 151 43.04 -43.37 12.30
CA GLY A 151 42.59 -42.37 11.32
C GLY A 151 42.05 -41.11 12.01
N GLY A 152 42.46 -39.93 11.52
CA GLY A 152 42.03 -38.64 12.07
C GLY A 152 40.52 -38.38 11.90
N VAL A 153 39.93 -37.65 12.84
CA VAL A 153 38.55 -37.16 12.79
C VAL A 153 38.41 -36.19 11.60
N GLY A 154 37.43 -36.39 10.73
CA GLY A 154 37.17 -35.50 9.60
C GLY A 154 36.61 -34.15 10.06
N ASP A 155 37.05 -33.06 9.43
CA ASP A 155 36.64 -31.70 9.78
C ASP A 155 35.14 -31.47 9.60
N THR A 156 34.54 -30.71 10.53
CA THR A 156 33.15 -30.25 10.45
C THR A 156 32.94 -29.42 9.18
N GLY A 157 31.96 -29.79 8.35
CA GLY A 157 31.62 -29.05 7.13
C GLY A 157 31.18 -27.61 7.42
N PRO A 158 31.43 -26.65 6.51
CA PRO A 158 31.08 -25.24 6.70
C PRO A 158 29.56 -25.04 6.83
N GLU A 159 29.17 -24.04 7.61
CA GLU A 159 27.77 -23.61 7.77
C GLU A 159 27.18 -23.20 6.39
N GLY A 160 25.99 -23.71 6.07
CA GLY A 160 25.32 -23.41 4.80
C GLY A 160 24.91 -21.93 4.71
N PRO A 161 24.89 -21.33 3.50
CA PRO A 161 24.53 -19.93 3.36
C PRO A 161 23.09 -19.66 3.80
N THR A 162 22.88 -18.58 4.54
CA THR A 162 21.55 -18.04 4.87
C THR A 162 20.76 -17.84 3.57
N GLY A 163 19.54 -18.38 3.50
CA GLY A 163 18.67 -18.23 2.33
C GLY A 163 18.34 -16.76 2.04
N PRO A 164 18.11 -16.39 0.77
CA PRO A 164 17.77 -15.01 0.42
C PRO A 164 16.50 -14.58 1.15
N GLU A 165 16.52 -13.36 1.69
CA GLU A 165 15.37 -12.70 2.28
C GLU A 165 14.20 -12.72 1.28
N GLY A 166 13.03 -13.16 1.74
CA GLY A 166 11.84 -13.26 0.88
C GLY A 166 11.51 -11.90 0.28
N ALA A 167 11.20 -11.87 -1.02
CA ALA A 167 10.83 -10.63 -1.70
C ALA A 167 9.72 -9.92 -0.91
N SER A 168 10.04 -8.73 -0.42
CA SER A 168 9.07 -7.80 0.12
C SER A 168 7.98 -7.60 -0.94
N GLY A 169 6.71 -7.73 -0.53
CA GLY A 169 5.59 -7.31 -1.39
C GLY A 169 5.82 -5.87 -1.87
N PRO A 170 5.23 -5.44 -2.99
CA PRO A 170 5.52 -4.14 -3.60
C PRO A 170 5.41 -3.04 -2.54
N ASN A 171 6.57 -2.53 -2.13
CA ASN A 171 6.68 -1.52 -1.10
C ASN A 171 6.24 -0.20 -1.73
N LEU A 172 5.02 0.27 -1.43
CA LEU A 172 4.55 1.61 -1.86
C LEU A 172 5.34 2.76 -1.19
N THR A 173 6.41 2.49 -0.44
CA THR A 173 7.00 3.45 0.49
C THR A 173 8.52 3.32 0.60
N THR A 174 9.23 4.07 -0.22
CA THR A 174 10.41 4.75 0.33
C THR A 174 10.38 6.25 0.06
N THR A 175 9.59 6.70 -0.92
CA THR A 175 9.55 8.10 -1.33
C THR A 175 8.12 8.52 -1.68
N ASN A 176 7.42 9.06 -0.69
CA ASN A 176 6.15 9.75 -0.82
C ASN A 176 6.12 11.08 -0.03
N ALA A 177 5.25 11.99 -0.43
CA ALA A 177 5.06 13.26 0.24
C ALA A 177 3.61 13.72 0.12
N PHE A 178 3.12 14.33 1.19
CA PHE A 178 1.92 15.15 1.21
C PHE A 178 2.26 16.50 1.83
N ALA A 179 1.79 17.59 1.23
CA ALA A 179 1.93 18.94 1.77
C ALA A 179 0.68 19.75 1.47
N ALA A 180 0.26 20.61 2.40
CA ALA A 180 -0.96 21.38 2.26
C ALA A 180 -0.82 22.84 2.70
N ASN A 181 -1.79 23.65 2.30
CA ASN A 181 -2.05 24.98 2.85
C ASN A 181 -3.47 25.00 3.39
N THR A 182 -3.61 25.11 4.71
CA THR A 182 -4.92 25.09 5.38
C THR A 182 -5.33 26.44 5.97
N VAL A 183 -4.42 27.41 5.93
CA VAL A 183 -4.59 28.73 6.55
C VAL A 183 -5.14 29.76 5.55
N GLY A 184 -5.16 29.45 4.25
CA GLY A 184 -5.80 30.28 3.25
C GLY A 184 -4.93 31.47 2.81
N SER A 185 -3.71 31.21 2.34
CA SER A 185 -2.80 32.27 1.88
C SER A 185 -3.34 33.05 0.67
N THR A 186 -3.11 34.37 0.67
CA THR A 186 -3.29 35.20 -0.53
C THR A 186 -2.15 34.93 -1.50
N ILE A 187 -2.50 34.61 -2.74
CA ILE A 187 -1.57 34.40 -3.84
C ILE A 187 -1.70 35.58 -4.78
N VAL A 188 -0.63 36.39 -4.88
CA VAL A 188 -0.55 37.54 -5.77
C VAL A 188 0.32 37.16 -6.96
N LEU A 189 -0.24 37.21 -8.16
CA LEU A 189 0.49 36.95 -9.41
C LEU A 189 1.04 38.27 -9.93
N ILE A 190 2.34 38.46 -9.76
CA ILE A 190 3.10 39.57 -10.36
C ILE A 190 3.79 38.98 -11.59
N LEU A 191 3.48 39.47 -12.80
CA LEU A 191 3.90 38.90 -14.09
C LEU A 191 3.21 37.59 -14.48
N GLY A 192 1.98 37.37 -14.02
CA GLY A 192 1.11 36.31 -14.54
C GLY A 192 1.37 34.90 -13.99
N THR A 193 2.28 34.70 -13.02
CA THR A 193 2.43 33.41 -12.33
C THR A 193 2.78 33.58 -10.85
N ALA A 194 2.44 32.61 -10.00
CA ALA A 194 2.87 32.54 -8.60
C ALA A 194 2.88 31.09 -8.10
N SER A 195 3.94 30.70 -7.39
CA SER A 195 4.00 29.39 -6.74
C SER A 195 3.09 29.36 -5.50
N VAL A 196 2.42 28.24 -5.31
CA VAL A 196 1.51 28.01 -4.19
C VAL A 196 2.31 27.51 -2.98
N PRO A 197 2.36 28.25 -1.86
CA PRO A 197 3.02 27.78 -0.65
C PRO A 197 2.18 26.70 0.02
N LEU A 198 2.80 25.61 0.46
CA LEU A 198 2.18 24.47 1.15
C LEU A 198 2.83 24.21 2.52
N PRO A 199 2.76 25.17 3.47
CA PRO A 199 3.52 25.09 4.73
C PRO A 199 2.86 24.24 5.83
N ASN A 200 1.63 23.79 5.65
CA ASN A 200 0.80 23.14 6.68
C ASN A 200 0.68 21.63 6.43
N SER A 201 0.42 20.86 7.50
CA SER A 201 0.09 19.43 7.46
C SER A 201 0.99 18.59 6.56
N GLN A 202 2.31 18.79 6.64
CA GLN A 202 3.28 18.08 5.80
C GLN A 202 3.60 16.69 6.35
N LEU A 203 3.52 15.68 5.47
CA LEU A 203 4.02 14.33 5.69
C LEU A 203 5.03 14.04 4.59
N LEU A 204 6.32 14.18 4.90
CA LEU A 204 7.41 14.03 3.94
C LEU A 204 8.31 12.87 4.36
N THR A 205 8.51 11.90 3.47
CA THR A 205 9.48 10.82 3.71
C THR A 205 10.90 11.22 3.32
N PRO A 206 11.92 10.48 3.83
CA PRO A 206 13.30 10.66 3.39
C PRO A 206 13.41 10.61 1.86
N GLY A 207 13.99 11.66 1.28
CA GLY A 207 14.10 11.81 -0.17
C GLY A 207 13.16 12.84 -0.79
N ILE A 208 12.25 13.46 -0.03
CA ILE A 208 11.54 14.67 -0.47
C ILE A 208 11.73 15.78 0.56
N ALA A 209 12.24 16.93 0.13
CA ALA A 209 12.51 18.08 1.00
C ALA A 209 11.88 19.37 0.44
N PRO A 210 11.19 20.18 1.27
CA PRO A 210 10.68 21.47 0.85
C PRO A 210 11.78 22.53 0.91
N ASN A 211 11.65 23.58 0.10
CA ASN A 211 12.45 24.80 0.26
C ASN A 211 11.96 25.64 1.46
N GLY A 212 12.71 26.68 1.83
CA GLY A 212 12.38 27.52 2.99
C GLY A 212 11.00 28.20 2.93
N THR A 213 10.44 28.40 1.73
CA THR A 213 9.10 28.98 1.54
C THR A 213 8.00 27.92 1.36
N ASN A 214 8.31 26.63 1.39
CA ASN A 214 7.39 25.52 1.13
C ASN A 214 6.64 25.61 -0.20
N THR A 215 7.27 26.16 -1.23
CA THR A 215 6.71 26.31 -2.58
C THR A 215 7.34 25.35 -3.59
N VAL A 216 8.50 24.79 -3.27
CA VAL A 216 9.25 23.86 -4.13
C VAL A 216 9.65 22.65 -3.31
N PHE A 217 9.39 21.46 -3.84
CA PHE A 217 9.74 20.18 -3.22
C PHE A 217 10.78 19.47 -4.07
N THR A 218 11.96 19.24 -3.51
CA THR A 218 13.05 18.51 -4.15
C THR A 218 12.90 17.02 -3.89
N VAL A 219 12.73 16.26 -4.97
CA VAL A 219 12.62 14.80 -4.98
C VAL A 219 13.98 14.21 -5.32
N GLY A 220 14.64 13.62 -4.32
CA GLY A 220 15.98 13.07 -4.40
C GLY A 220 16.11 11.85 -5.31
N PRO A 221 15.33 10.77 -5.10
CA PRO A 221 15.44 9.55 -5.91
C PRO A 221 14.87 9.70 -7.31
N ALA A 222 15.58 9.19 -8.32
CA ALA A 222 15.00 9.03 -9.65
C ALA A 222 13.96 7.90 -9.68
N GLY A 223 12.97 8.03 -10.56
CA GLY A 223 11.92 7.04 -10.73
C GLY A 223 10.68 7.61 -11.38
N ARG A 224 9.65 6.78 -11.48
CA ARG A 224 8.33 7.17 -11.97
C ARG A 224 7.46 7.58 -10.79
N TYR A 225 6.80 8.72 -10.90
CA TYR A 225 6.01 9.30 -9.82
C TYR A 225 4.59 9.59 -10.28
N ARG A 226 3.63 9.34 -9.39
CA ARG A 226 2.29 9.90 -9.47
C ARG A 226 2.26 11.18 -8.65
N ILE A 227 1.83 12.27 -9.27
CA ILE A 227 1.73 13.57 -8.63
C ILE A 227 0.32 14.09 -8.81
N SER A 228 -0.36 14.38 -7.71
CA SER A 228 -1.69 14.98 -7.72
C SER A 228 -1.70 16.27 -6.93
N TYR A 229 -2.52 17.22 -7.39
CA TYR A 229 -2.75 18.46 -6.67
C TYR A 229 -4.23 18.79 -6.56
N HIS A 230 -4.55 19.57 -5.54
CA HIS A 230 -5.87 20.15 -5.34
C HIS A 230 -5.72 21.59 -4.85
N ILE A 231 -6.52 22.51 -5.38
CA ILE A 231 -6.56 23.91 -4.96
C ILE A 231 -8.02 24.32 -4.84
N ASN A 232 -8.38 24.91 -3.71
CA ASN A 232 -9.66 25.58 -3.49
C ASN A 232 -9.42 27.06 -3.21
N THR A 233 -10.15 27.92 -3.90
CA THR A 233 -10.03 29.38 -3.75
C THR A 233 -11.38 30.00 -3.44
N THR A 234 -11.39 30.98 -2.52
CA THR A 234 -12.56 31.82 -2.25
C THR A 234 -12.73 32.90 -3.33
N LEU A 235 -11.62 33.33 -3.93
CA LEU A 235 -11.56 34.28 -5.04
C LEU A 235 -10.47 33.81 -6.01
N ALA A 236 -10.83 33.57 -7.28
CA ALA A 236 -9.90 33.36 -8.39
C ALA A 236 -10.67 33.61 -9.70
N LEU A 237 -10.36 34.70 -10.40
CA LEU A 237 -10.97 34.99 -11.70
C LEU A 237 -9.92 34.91 -12.79
N GLY A 238 -10.16 34.06 -13.79
CA GLY A 238 -9.26 33.94 -14.94
C GLY A 238 -7.88 33.38 -14.57
N LEU A 239 -7.81 32.53 -13.54
CA LEU A 239 -6.58 31.82 -13.15
C LEU A 239 -6.62 30.37 -13.59
N GLY A 240 -5.45 29.84 -13.93
CA GLY A 240 -5.20 28.42 -14.15
C GLY A 240 -4.26 27.87 -13.09
N ALA A 241 -4.10 26.55 -13.07
CA ALA A 241 -3.21 25.84 -12.17
C ALA A 241 -2.38 24.82 -12.95
N ARG A 242 -1.14 24.60 -12.54
CA ARG A 242 -0.24 23.62 -13.15
C ARG A 242 0.87 23.21 -12.18
N LEU A 243 1.55 22.13 -12.51
CA LEU A 243 2.82 21.75 -11.89
C LEU A 243 3.98 22.29 -12.73
N MET A 244 5.02 22.73 -12.02
CA MET A 244 6.33 23.03 -12.57
C MET A 244 7.27 21.90 -12.17
N ILE A 245 7.90 21.26 -13.14
CA ILE A 245 8.92 20.21 -12.94
C ILE A 245 10.26 20.80 -13.38
N ASN A 246 11.24 20.88 -12.48
CA ASN A 246 12.54 21.49 -12.77
C ASN A 246 12.45 22.93 -13.28
N GLY A 247 11.45 23.69 -12.81
CA GLY A 247 11.17 25.05 -13.25
C GLY A 247 10.52 25.17 -14.62
N VAL A 248 10.19 24.05 -15.28
CA VAL A 248 9.51 24.00 -16.57
C VAL A 248 8.05 23.58 -16.38
N GLU A 249 7.15 24.14 -17.18
CA GLU A 249 5.73 23.76 -17.17
C GLU A 249 5.53 22.31 -17.58
N ASN A 250 4.70 21.59 -16.81
CA ASN A 250 4.20 20.29 -17.21
C ASN A 250 2.81 20.43 -17.86
N GLU A 251 2.73 20.30 -19.18
CA GLU A 251 1.48 20.46 -19.94
C GLU A 251 0.37 19.48 -19.52
N ALA A 252 0.72 18.24 -19.14
CA ALA A 252 -0.26 17.25 -18.70
C ALA A 252 -0.97 17.65 -17.40
N SER A 253 -0.28 18.38 -16.54
CA SER A 253 -0.83 18.90 -15.29
C SER A 253 -1.67 20.16 -15.48
N ARG A 254 -1.61 20.80 -16.65
CA ARG A 254 -2.08 22.17 -16.84
C ARG A 254 -3.60 22.24 -16.95
N LEU A 255 -4.21 23.04 -16.09
CA LEU A 255 -5.61 23.45 -16.19
C LEU A 255 -5.68 24.90 -16.64
N LEU A 256 -6.34 25.10 -17.80
CA LEU A 256 -6.54 26.44 -18.35
C LEU A 256 -7.53 27.25 -17.49
N PRO A 257 -7.38 28.58 -17.48
CA PRO A 257 -8.34 29.43 -16.80
C PRO A 257 -9.74 29.36 -17.41
N ALA A 258 -10.74 29.25 -16.54
CA ALA A 258 -12.14 29.42 -16.90
C ALA A 258 -12.81 30.48 -16.00
N VAL A 259 -13.86 31.12 -16.55
CA VAL A 259 -14.54 32.24 -15.91
C VAL A 259 -15.46 31.68 -14.83
N ASN A 260 -15.00 31.60 -13.57
CA ASN A 260 -15.69 31.12 -12.34
C ASN A 260 -15.13 29.84 -11.69
N THR A 261 -13.91 29.41 -12.03
CA THR A 261 -13.30 28.22 -11.41
C THR A 261 -12.76 28.53 -10.01
N SER A 262 -13.36 27.92 -8.99
CA SER A 262 -12.91 27.99 -7.59
C SER A 262 -12.12 26.77 -7.12
N THR A 263 -12.11 25.70 -7.92
CA THR A 263 -11.46 24.43 -7.56
C THR A 263 -10.66 23.90 -8.74
N TYR A 264 -9.41 23.50 -8.49
CA TYR A 264 -8.48 22.98 -9.48
C TYR A 264 -7.93 21.65 -8.98
N SER A 265 -8.04 20.58 -9.76
CA SER A 265 -7.47 19.30 -9.39
C SER A 265 -7.05 18.52 -10.62
N ASN A 266 -5.86 17.93 -10.54
CA ASN A 266 -5.33 17.08 -11.60
C ASN A 266 -4.35 16.07 -11.00
N GLU A 267 -4.16 14.96 -11.70
CA GLU A 267 -3.22 13.90 -11.38
C GLU A 267 -2.43 13.52 -12.64
N ILE A 268 -1.12 13.39 -12.50
CA ILE A 268 -0.22 13.00 -13.58
C ILE A 268 0.70 11.87 -13.12
N GLU A 269 1.20 11.11 -14.09
CA GLU A 269 2.35 10.22 -13.89
C GLU A 269 3.53 10.76 -14.70
N VAL A 270 4.69 10.93 -14.06
CA VAL A 270 5.87 11.58 -14.64
C VAL A 270 7.16 10.89 -14.18
N ASP A 271 8.13 10.78 -15.09
CA ASP A 271 9.47 10.31 -14.75
C ASP A 271 10.31 11.48 -14.22
N LEU A 272 10.86 11.32 -13.01
CA LEU A 272 11.74 12.28 -12.38
C LEU A 272 13.16 11.74 -12.34
N THR A 273 14.13 12.58 -12.67
CA THR A 273 15.55 12.31 -12.44
C THR A 273 15.91 12.63 -11.00
N THR A 274 17.12 12.27 -10.57
CA THR A 274 17.60 12.58 -9.22
C THR A 274 17.57 14.07 -8.93
N SER A 275 17.12 14.45 -7.73
CA SER A 275 16.98 15.83 -7.27
C SER A 275 16.05 16.70 -8.13
N SER A 276 15.08 16.10 -8.81
CA SER A 276 14.07 16.87 -9.55
C SER A 276 13.25 17.73 -8.61
N THR A 277 12.85 18.92 -9.04
CA THR A 277 12.02 19.84 -8.25
C THR A 277 10.59 19.83 -8.76
N VAL A 278 9.63 19.84 -7.84
CA VAL A 278 8.20 19.90 -8.10
C VAL A 278 7.63 21.11 -7.39
N ALA A 279 6.93 21.98 -8.11
CA ALA A 279 6.24 23.13 -7.54
C ALA A 279 4.83 23.24 -8.09
N LEU A 280 3.87 23.56 -7.24
CA LEU A 280 2.51 23.90 -7.64
C LEU A 280 2.45 25.39 -7.98
N GLN A 281 1.89 25.74 -9.13
CA GLN A 281 1.84 27.12 -9.61
C GLN A 281 0.44 27.49 -10.09
N MET A 282 -0.01 28.68 -9.70
CA MET A 282 -1.14 29.34 -10.34
C MET A 282 -0.63 30.32 -11.40
N PHE A 283 -1.37 30.48 -12.49
CA PHE A 283 -1.02 31.39 -13.57
C PHE A 283 -2.23 32.17 -14.08
N SER A 284 -1.99 33.37 -14.63
CA SER A 284 -2.96 34.24 -15.28
C SER A 284 -2.43 34.57 -16.68
N PRO A 285 -3.14 34.19 -17.76
CA PRO A 285 -2.76 34.56 -19.12
C PRO A 285 -2.93 36.06 -19.39
N LEU A 286 -3.65 36.77 -18.52
CA LEU A 286 -3.86 38.23 -18.62
C LEU A 286 -2.82 39.03 -17.80
N GLY A 287 -1.81 38.37 -17.24
CA GLY A 287 -0.63 39.00 -16.65
C GLY A 287 -0.78 39.51 -15.21
N LEU A 288 -2.00 39.76 -14.73
CA LEU A 288 -2.29 40.08 -13.33
C LEU A 288 -3.41 39.19 -12.81
N GLY A 289 -3.36 38.87 -11.52
CA GLY A 289 -4.40 38.10 -10.87
C GLY A 289 -4.11 37.91 -9.38
N THR A 290 -5.18 37.76 -8.62
CA THR A 290 -5.11 37.48 -7.19
C THR A 290 -5.99 36.28 -6.92
N ALA A 291 -5.45 35.30 -6.20
CA ALA A 291 -6.21 34.23 -5.62
C ALA A 291 -6.18 34.31 -4.10
N ILE A 292 -7.25 33.89 -3.44
CA ILE A 292 -7.23 33.61 -2.01
C ILE A 292 -7.58 32.15 -1.83
N LEU A 293 -6.65 31.38 -1.27
CA LEU A 293 -6.91 29.98 -0.91
C LEU A 293 -8.00 29.90 0.15
N LEU A 294 -8.86 28.89 0.09
CA LEU A 294 -9.94 28.70 1.06
C LEU A 294 -9.35 28.44 2.47
N PRO A 295 -9.65 29.27 3.49
CA PRO A 295 -9.19 29.06 4.86
C PRO A 295 -10.05 28.01 5.60
N GLY A 296 -9.48 27.35 6.60
CA GLY A 296 -10.22 26.41 7.48
C GLY A 296 -10.55 25.05 6.86
N SER A 297 -10.08 24.80 5.64
CA SER A 297 -10.09 23.52 4.91
C SER A 297 -8.74 23.35 4.19
N CYS A 298 -8.58 22.36 3.31
CA CYS A 298 -7.42 22.25 2.43
C CYS A 298 -7.54 23.26 1.28
N GLY A 299 -7.00 24.46 1.48
CA GLY A 299 -6.93 25.52 0.47
C GLY A 299 -6.03 25.12 -0.71
N ALA A 300 -4.94 24.42 -0.45
CA ALA A 300 -4.20 23.71 -1.50
C ALA A 300 -3.52 22.45 -0.94
N SER A 301 -3.31 21.43 -1.76
CA SER A 301 -2.49 20.27 -1.44
C SER A 301 -1.73 19.75 -2.65
N LEU A 302 -0.62 19.08 -2.36
CA LEU A 302 0.22 18.36 -3.30
C LEU A 302 0.56 16.99 -2.70
N THR A 303 0.36 15.95 -3.50
CA THR A 303 0.75 14.58 -3.17
C THR A 303 1.73 14.08 -4.21
N ILE A 304 2.84 13.49 -3.77
CA ILE A 304 3.87 12.88 -4.63
C ILE A 304 4.07 11.46 -4.14
N ILE A 305 3.90 10.47 -5.01
CA ILE A 305 4.05 9.04 -4.68
C ILE A 305 4.93 8.40 -5.74
N ARG A 306 6.03 7.78 -5.32
CA ARG A 306 6.87 6.97 -6.21
C ARG A 306 6.15 5.67 -6.57
N LEU A 307 6.16 5.32 -7.86
CA LEU A 307 5.55 4.10 -8.41
C LEU A 307 6.59 3.02 -8.72
N SER A 308 7.79 3.42 -9.18
CA SER A 308 8.92 2.53 -9.51
C SER A 308 10.23 3.29 -9.50
#